data_AF-A0A6U0HXF0-F1
#
_entry.id   AF-A0A6U0HXF0-F1
#
_cell.length_a   1.000
_cell.length_b   1.000
_cell.length_c   1.000
_cell.angle_alpha   90.00
_cell.angle_beta   90.00
_cell.angle_gamma   90.00
#
_symmetry.space_group_name_H-M   'P 1'
#
loop_
_entity.id
_entity.type
_entity.pdbx_description
1 polymer ?
#
loop_
_entity_poly.entity_id
_entity_poly.type
_entity_poly.pdbx_seq_one_letter_code
_entity_poly.pdbx_strand_id
1 'polypeptide(L)'
;EPNGLVTPFRLTPCLVQFLTPVGIIGRFMAVVQATAAALLSRRSALSERLIDVLWDDVFERAAAARGTSGTFEWYADVSDEVTKVTRELAARADERVSALDYELDASKVGNTPSPLQTLISQSVGDQLAQAPPAFRPWW
;
A
#
# COMPACT_ATOMS: atom_id res chain seq x y z
N GLU A 1 -15.13 -4.25 -11.53
CA GLU A 1 -15.75 -4.53 -10.22
C GLU A 1 -14.83 -4.05 -9.12
N PRO A 2 -15.28 -3.29 -8.10
CA PRO A 2 -14.44 -2.96 -6.98
C PRO A 2 -14.53 -4.09 -5.95
N ASN A 3 -13.93 -5.25 -6.25
CA ASN A 3 -13.61 -6.22 -5.19
C ASN A 3 -12.37 -5.69 -4.45
N GLY A 4 -12.55 -4.54 -3.79
CA GLY A 4 -11.53 -3.91 -2.97
C GLY A 4 -11.25 -4.81 -1.78
N LEU A 5 -9.97 -5.09 -1.55
CA LEU A 5 -9.47 -5.67 -0.31
C LEU A 5 -10.25 -5.11 0.88
N VAL A 6 -11.02 -5.99 1.55
CA VAL A 6 -11.86 -5.61 2.69
C VAL A 6 -10.99 -5.31 3.92
N THR A 7 -9.74 -5.80 3.91
CA THR A 7 -8.76 -5.64 4.99
C THR A 7 -7.51 -4.91 4.48
N PRO A 8 -6.87 -4.03 5.29
CA PRO A 8 -5.64 -3.33 4.88
C PRO A 8 -4.47 -4.25 4.57
N PHE A 9 -4.33 -5.33 5.34
CA PHE A 9 -3.40 -6.43 5.08
C PHE A 9 -3.93 -7.72 5.71
N ARG A 10 -3.34 -8.86 5.34
CA ARG A 10 -3.76 -10.16 5.86
C ARG A 10 -3.15 -10.41 7.24
N LEU A 11 -3.97 -10.28 8.27
CA LEU A 11 -3.62 -10.63 9.64
C LEU A 11 -4.75 -11.45 10.26
N THR A 12 -4.76 -12.75 9.95
CA THR A 12 -5.82 -13.67 10.40
C THR A 12 -5.64 -14.04 11.88
N PRO A 13 -6.70 -14.52 12.56
CA PRO A 13 -6.60 -14.96 13.95
C PRO A 13 -5.51 -16.02 14.16
N CYS A 14 -5.29 -16.94 13.21
CA CYS A 14 -4.22 -17.93 13.30
C CYS A 14 -2.83 -17.30 13.23
N LEU A 15 -2.61 -16.32 12.35
CA LEU A 15 -1.36 -15.55 12.31
C LEU A 15 -1.17 -14.76 13.60
N VAL A 16 -2.20 -14.10 14.11
CA VAL A 16 -2.12 -13.38 15.39
C VAL A 16 -1.74 -14.33 16.51
N GLN A 17 -2.45 -15.45 16.68
CA GLN A 17 -2.13 -16.46 17.70
C GLN A 17 -0.70 -16.98 17.63
N PHE A 18 -0.12 -17.10 16.42
CA PHE A 18 1.28 -17.45 16.25
C PHE A 18 2.24 -16.32 16.66
N LEU A 19 1.87 -15.07 16.41
CA LEU A 19 2.72 -13.89 16.63
C LEU A 19 2.64 -13.33 18.06
N THR A 20 1.52 -13.54 18.77
CA THR A 20 1.27 -12.98 20.12
C THR A 20 2.20 -13.52 21.22
N PRO A 21 2.49 -14.84 21.32
CA PRO A 21 3.26 -15.39 22.45
C PRO A 21 4.71 -14.89 22.55
N VAL A 22 5.23 -14.28 21.48
CA VAL A 22 6.67 -13.96 21.34
C VAL A 22 6.91 -12.44 21.19
N GLY A 23 5.88 -11.61 21.37
CA GLY A 23 6.00 -10.16 21.15
C GLY A 23 6.36 -9.78 19.71
N ILE A 24 6.13 -10.68 18.75
CA ILE A 24 6.50 -10.48 17.34
C ILE A 24 5.68 -9.36 16.72
N ILE A 25 4.44 -9.14 17.18
CA ILE A 25 3.63 -7.99 16.75
C ILE A 25 4.42 -6.70 16.97
N GLY A 26 4.98 -6.46 18.16
CA GLY A 26 5.79 -5.28 18.43
C GLY A 26 7.04 -5.17 17.54
N ARG A 27 7.68 -6.30 17.22
CA ARG A 27 8.84 -6.32 16.29
C ARG A 27 8.43 -6.07 14.85
N PHE A 28 7.31 -6.62 14.41
CA PHE A 28 6.74 -6.40 13.09
C PHE A 28 6.42 -4.92 12.90
N MET A 29 5.79 -4.28 13.90
CA MET A 29 5.54 -2.83 13.92
C MET A 29 6.84 -2.05 13.72
N ALA A 30 7.86 -2.35 14.54
CA ALA A 30 9.14 -1.66 14.49
C ALA A 30 9.85 -1.83 13.13
N VAL A 31 9.73 -3.01 12.50
CA VAL A 31 10.30 -3.26 11.17
C VAL A 31 9.55 -2.49 10.09
N VAL A 32 8.22 -2.48 10.10
CA VAL A 32 7.42 -1.70 9.13
C VAL A 32 7.75 -0.21 9.24
N GLN A 33 7.86 0.30 10.48
CA GLN A 33 8.23 1.69 10.75
C GLN A 33 9.66 2.01 10.30
N ALA A 34 10.65 1.19 10.67
CA ALA A 34 12.04 1.39 10.26
C ALA A 34 12.20 1.35 8.74
N THR A 35 11.41 0.52 8.06
CA THR A 35 11.37 0.46 6.60
C THR A 35 10.77 1.73 6.01
N ALA A 36 9.66 2.23 6.54
CA ALA A 36 9.05 3.49 6.08
C ALA A 36 10.02 4.68 6.24
N ALA A 37 10.66 4.82 7.39
CA ALA A 37 11.67 5.85 7.63
C ALA A 37 12.86 5.75 6.66
N ALA A 38 13.33 4.53 6.39
CA ALA A 38 14.41 4.30 5.43
C ALA A 38 13.99 4.67 3.99
N LEU A 39 12.75 4.39 3.59
CA LEU A 39 12.23 4.79 2.27
C LEU A 39 12.11 6.31 2.14
N LEU A 40 11.67 7.01 3.19
CA LEU A 40 11.59 8.47 3.21
C LEU A 40 12.96 9.16 3.21
N SER A 41 13.97 8.55 3.83
CA SER A 41 15.35 9.04 3.74
C SER A 41 15.89 9.04 2.30
N ARG A 42 15.24 8.29 1.40
CA ARG A 42 15.56 8.17 -0.04
C ARG A 42 14.39 8.60 -0.93
N ARG A 43 13.52 9.47 -0.43
CA ARG A 43 12.23 9.83 -1.04
C ARG A 43 12.29 10.21 -2.52
N SER A 44 13.28 11.01 -2.94
CA SER A 44 13.44 11.39 -4.36
C SER A 44 13.71 10.19 -5.26
N ALA A 45 14.62 9.29 -4.83
CA ALA A 45 14.93 8.06 -5.56
C ALA A 45 13.78 7.05 -5.52
N LEU A 46 12.96 7.04 -4.45
CA LEU A 46 11.75 6.23 -4.36
C LEU A 46 10.73 6.67 -5.42
N SER A 47 10.46 7.98 -5.52
CA SER A 47 9.48 8.51 -6.45
C SER A 47 9.84 8.25 -7.91
N GLU A 48 11.10 8.44 -8.29
CA GLU A 48 11.57 8.12 -9.65
C GLU A 48 11.44 6.61 -9.93
N ARG A 49 11.84 5.77 -8.98
CA ARG A 49 11.78 4.32 -9.16
C ARG A 49 10.36 3.77 -9.17
N LEU A 50 9.45 4.39 -8.42
CA LEU A 50 8.01 4.09 -8.48
C LEU A 50 7.44 4.49 -9.83
N ILE A 51 7.86 5.62 -10.40
CA ILE A 51 7.45 6.03 -11.74
C ILE A 51 7.88 4.97 -12.75
N ASP A 52 9.15 4.58 -12.75
CA ASP A 52 9.67 3.60 -13.71
C ASP A 52 8.97 2.24 -13.59
N VAL A 53 8.77 1.74 -12.36
CA VAL A 53 8.16 0.42 -12.13
C VAL A 53 6.67 0.42 -12.48
N LEU A 54 5.95 1.50 -12.16
CA LEU A 54 4.51 1.57 -12.42
C LEU A 54 4.20 1.87 -13.88
N TRP A 55 5.13 2.48 -14.63
CA TRP A 55 4.85 2.94 -15.99
C TRP A 55 4.47 1.79 -16.90
N ASP A 56 5.23 0.68 -16.89
CA ASP A 56 4.95 -0.49 -17.72
C ASP A 56 3.60 -1.13 -17.37
N ASP A 57 3.32 -1.35 -16.08
CA ASP A 57 2.06 -1.93 -15.60
C ASP A 57 0.84 -1.07 -15.97
N VAL A 58 0.98 0.26 -15.86
CA VAL A 58 -0.08 1.21 -16.21
C VAL A 58 -0.24 1.30 -17.73
N PHE A 59 0.86 1.24 -18.48
CA PHE A 59 0.86 1.22 -19.94
C PHE A 59 0.16 -0.02 -20.49
N GLU A 60 0.50 -1.20 -20.01
CA GLU A 60 -0.14 -2.46 -20.43
C GLU A 60 -1.65 -2.44 -20.17
N ARG A 61 -2.08 -1.93 -19.01
CA ARG A 61 -3.51 -1.78 -18.69
C ARG A 61 -4.20 -0.76 -19.58
N ALA A 62 -3.56 0.38 -19.85
CA ALA A 62 -4.11 1.41 -20.72
C ALA A 62 -4.24 0.89 -22.16
N ALA A 63 -3.22 0.19 -22.67
CA ALA A 63 -3.23 -0.44 -23.99
C ALA A 63 -4.32 -1.51 -24.10
N ALA A 64 -4.47 -2.36 -23.07
CA ALA A 64 -5.52 -3.38 -23.02
C ALA A 64 -6.93 -2.76 -22.97
N ALA A 65 -7.11 -1.62 -22.28
CA ALA A 65 -8.40 -0.94 -22.15
C ALA A 65 -8.82 -0.17 -23.41
N ARG A 66 -7.88 0.48 -24.12
CA ARG A 66 -8.17 1.24 -25.35
C ARG A 66 -8.21 0.39 -26.61
N GLY A 67 -7.57 -0.78 -26.60
CA GLY A 67 -7.26 -1.54 -27.82
C GLY A 67 -6.07 -0.92 -28.56
N THR A 68 -5.21 -1.75 -29.12
CA THR A 68 -4.02 -1.32 -29.85
C THR A 68 -4.42 -0.82 -31.25
N SER A 69 -4.25 0.48 -31.54
CA SER A 69 -4.47 1.02 -32.89
C SER A 69 -3.19 1.06 -33.74
N GLY A 70 -2.01 0.86 -33.12
CA GLY A 70 -0.72 0.75 -33.82
C GLY A 70 -0.19 2.05 -34.43
N THR A 71 -0.80 3.20 -34.15
CA THR A 71 -0.34 4.51 -34.66
C THR A 71 0.60 5.21 -33.67
N PHE A 72 1.51 6.03 -34.20
CA PHE A 72 2.44 6.84 -33.38
C PHE A 72 1.71 7.85 -32.48
N GLU A 73 0.64 8.47 -32.98
CA GLU A 73 -0.20 9.39 -32.20
C GLU A 73 -0.92 8.69 -31.05
N TRP A 74 -1.44 7.48 -31.27
CA TRP A 74 -2.03 6.67 -30.21
C TRP A 74 -1.01 6.34 -29.11
N TYR A 75 0.23 6.04 -29.48
CA TYR A 75 1.29 5.76 -28.51
C TYR A 75 1.63 7.01 -27.67
N ALA A 76 1.72 8.18 -28.30
CA ALA A 76 1.97 9.45 -27.60
C ALA A 76 0.85 9.79 -26.61
N ASP A 77 -0.42 9.68 -27.03
CA ASP A 77 -1.58 9.95 -26.18
C ASP A 77 -1.66 8.99 -24.99
N VAL A 78 -1.39 7.69 -25.20
CA VAL A 78 -1.36 6.69 -24.13
C VAL A 78 -0.19 6.96 -23.19
N SER A 79 1.00 7.26 -23.71
CA SER A 79 2.20 7.53 -22.91
C SER A 79 2.04 8.74 -21.98
N ASP A 80 1.42 9.81 -22.45
CA ASP A 80 1.18 11.01 -21.63
C ASP A 80 0.19 10.73 -20.49
N GLU A 81 -0.89 10.01 -20.79
CA GLU A 81 -1.89 9.61 -19.78
C GLU A 81 -1.30 8.64 -18.75
N VAL A 82 -0.52 7.66 -19.19
CA VAL A 82 0.21 6.72 -18.34
C VAL A 82 1.17 7.46 -17.43
N THR A 83 1.94 8.40 -17.97
CA THR A 83 2.89 9.21 -17.19
C THR A 83 2.19 10.01 -16.11
N LYS A 84 1.03 10.62 -16.42
CA LYS A 84 0.22 11.35 -15.45
C LYS A 84 -0.29 10.44 -14.33
N VAL A 85 -0.92 9.31 -14.68
CA VAL A 85 -1.47 8.34 -13.71
C VAL A 85 -0.36 7.78 -12.82
N THR A 86 0.78 7.44 -13.41
CA THR A 86 1.94 6.90 -12.70
C THR A 86 2.50 7.91 -11.69
N ARG A 87 2.58 9.20 -12.04
CA ARG A 87 2.97 10.26 -11.10
C ARG A 87 1.98 10.42 -9.95
N GLU A 88 0.68 10.38 -10.22
CA GLU A 88 -0.36 10.45 -9.19
C GLU A 88 -0.29 9.24 -8.24
N LEU A 89 -0.05 8.04 -8.77
CA LEU A 89 0.15 6.82 -7.97
C LEU A 89 1.41 6.91 -7.11
N ALA A 90 2.52 7.39 -7.67
CA ALA A 90 3.77 7.61 -6.93
C ALA A 90 3.58 8.63 -5.79
N ALA A 91 2.89 9.74 -6.05
CA ALA A 91 2.58 10.75 -5.03
C ALA A 91 1.70 10.19 -3.90
N ARG A 92 0.69 9.37 -4.23
CA ARG A 92 -0.16 8.69 -3.24
C ARG A 92 0.61 7.65 -2.41
N ALA A 93 1.54 6.92 -3.03
CA ALA A 93 2.39 5.98 -2.33
C ALA A 93 3.30 6.72 -1.33
N ASP A 94 3.88 7.84 -1.76
CA ASP A 94 4.73 8.70 -0.94
C ASP A 94 3.97 9.32 0.25
N GLU A 95 2.74 9.80 0.04
CA GLU A 95 1.85 10.25 1.12
C GLU A 95 1.57 9.12 2.13
N ARG A 96 1.29 7.91 1.65
CA ARG A 96 1.04 6.75 2.53
C ARG A 96 2.26 6.33 3.34
N VAL A 97 3.46 6.35 2.74
CA VAL A 97 4.71 6.05 3.46
C VAL A 97 5.00 7.15 4.49
N SER A 98 4.77 8.41 4.16
CA SER A 98 4.92 9.55 5.08
C SER A 98 3.99 9.43 6.30
N ALA A 99 2.75 8.95 6.10
CA ALA A 99 1.80 8.72 7.18
C ALA A 99 2.25 7.63 8.17
N LEU A 100 3.07 6.67 7.73
CA LEU A 100 3.65 5.63 8.59
C LEU A 100 4.84 6.14 9.42
N ASP A 101 5.54 7.18 8.94
CA ASP A 101 6.70 7.79 9.63
C ASP A 101 6.31 8.90 10.61
N TYR A 102 5.19 9.62 10.37
CA TYR A 102 4.63 10.62 11.29
C TYR A 102 4.42 10.09 12.73
N GLU A 103 4.37 8.76 12.90
CA GLU A 103 4.29 8.06 14.18
C GLU A 103 5.53 8.22 15.09
N LEU A 104 6.69 8.62 14.56
CA LEU A 104 7.97 8.68 15.29
C LEU A 104 8.16 9.93 16.16
N ASP A 105 7.34 10.96 15.98
CA ASP A 105 7.40 12.13 16.86
C ASP A 105 6.67 11.78 18.17
N ALA A 106 7.38 11.11 19.08
CA ALA A 106 6.90 10.70 20.41
C ALA A 106 6.32 11.87 21.24
N SER A 107 6.57 13.11 20.81
CA SER A 107 5.97 14.33 21.33
C SER A 107 4.47 14.52 21.01
N LYS A 108 3.91 13.73 20.07
CA LYS A 108 2.51 13.82 19.60
C LYS A 108 1.62 12.64 20.02
N VAL A 109 2.15 11.74 20.86
CA VAL A 109 1.41 10.59 21.41
C VAL A 109 0.42 11.06 22.47
N GLY A 110 -0.68 11.68 22.02
CA GLY A 110 -1.91 11.74 22.80
C GLY A 110 -2.60 10.37 22.83
N ASN A 111 -3.69 10.24 23.60
CA ASN A 111 -4.53 9.03 23.73
C ASN A 111 -5.20 8.55 22.41
N THR A 112 -4.75 9.01 21.25
CA THR A 112 -5.28 8.63 19.94
C THR A 112 -4.52 7.39 19.43
N PRO A 113 -5.20 6.28 19.08
CA PRO A 113 -4.53 5.10 18.54
C PRO A 113 -3.77 5.46 17.27
N SER A 114 -2.53 4.99 17.16
CA SER A 114 -1.68 5.24 15.98
C SER A 114 -2.35 4.73 14.69
N PRO A 115 -2.10 5.36 13.53
CA PRO A 115 -2.55 4.87 12.23
C PRO A 115 -2.23 3.38 12.01
N LEU A 116 -1.05 2.91 12.39
CA LEU A 116 -0.63 1.51 12.22
C LEU A 116 -1.36 0.57 13.17
N GLN A 117 -1.65 0.97 14.41
CA GLN A 117 -2.58 0.24 15.29
C GLN A 117 -4.01 0.20 14.74
N THR A 118 -4.46 1.28 14.11
CA THR A 118 -5.77 1.33 13.44
C THR A 118 -5.82 0.33 12.28
N LEU A 119 -4.76 0.28 11.44
CA LEU A 119 -4.67 -0.67 10.33
C LEU A 119 -4.59 -2.12 10.80
N ILE A 120 -3.90 -2.40 11.92
CA ILE A 120 -3.94 -3.73 12.57
C ILE A 120 -5.36 -4.06 13.01
N SER A 121 -6.00 -3.16 13.74
CA SER A 121 -7.34 -3.41 14.29
C SER A 121 -8.36 -3.70 13.18
N GLN A 122 -8.27 -2.97 12.07
CA GLN A 122 -9.02 -3.22 10.85
C GLN A 122 -8.70 -4.57 10.21
N SER A 123 -7.45 -5.01 10.26
CA SER A 123 -7.00 -6.27 9.66
C SER A 123 -7.38 -7.53 10.45
N VAL A 124 -7.78 -7.40 11.74
CA VAL A 124 -8.26 -8.52 12.58
C VAL A 124 -9.74 -8.42 12.96
N GLY A 125 -10.39 -7.27 12.70
CA GLY A 125 -11.75 -6.96 13.15
C GLY A 125 -12.86 -7.29 12.14
N ASP A 126 -13.97 -6.57 12.23
CA ASP A 126 -15.19 -6.81 11.43
C ASP A 126 -14.96 -6.77 9.91
N GLN A 127 -13.94 -6.03 9.47
CA GLN A 127 -13.51 -5.98 8.08
C GLN A 127 -12.94 -7.32 7.59
N LEU A 128 -12.21 -8.05 8.43
CA LEU A 128 -11.74 -9.39 8.10
C LEU A 128 -12.92 -10.36 7.95
N ALA A 129 -13.97 -10.21 8.76
CA ALA A 129 -15.17 -11.04 8.67
C ALA A 129 -15.98 -10.82 7.38
N GLN A 130 -15.86 -9.64 6.77
CA GLN A 130 -16.47 -9.29 5.49
C GLN A 130 -15.64 -9.76 4.28
N ALA A 131 -14.43 -10.30 4.50
CA ALA A 131 -13.60 -10.82 3.42
C ALA A 131 -14.24 -12.05 2.75
N PRO A 132 -14.08 -12.22 1.43
CA PRO A 132 -14.69 -13.33 0.70
C PRO A 132 -14.19 -14.70 1.21
N PRO A 133 -14.99 -15.79 1.14
CA PRO A 133 -14.59 -17.10 1.65
C PRO A 133 -13.28 -17.64 1.04
N ALA A 134 -12.96 -17.28 -0.21
CA ALA A 134 -11.69 -17.62 -0.85
C ALA A 134 -10.46 -17.03 -0.14
N PHE A 135 -10.63 -15.92 0.58
CA PHE A 135 -9.59 -15.29 1.41
C PHE A 135 -9.29 -16.10 2.68
N ARG A 136 -10.22 -16.97 3.12
CA ARG A 136 -10.15 -17.76 4.36
C ARG A 136 -9.85 -16.90 5.59
N PRO A 137 -10.74 -15.96 5.96
CA PRO A 137 -10.48 -15.03 7.06
C PRO A 137 -10.26 -15.69 8.42
N TRP A 138 -10.72 -16.93 8.60
CA TRP A 138 -10.51 -17.74 9.80
C TRP A 138 -9.14 -18.42 9.88
N TRP A 139 -8.30 -18.34 8.84
CA TRP A 139 -7.03 -19.09 8.71
C TRP A 139 -5.87 -18.22 8.21
#